data_AF-A0A0D2HBW0-F1
#
_entry.id   AF-A0A0D2HBW0-F1
#
_cell.length_a   1.000
_cell.length_b   1.000
_cell.length_c   1.000
_cell.angle_alpha   90.00
_cell.angle_beta   90.00
_cell.angle_gamma   90.00
#
_symmetry.space_group_name_H-M   'P 1'
#
loop_
_entity.id
_entity.type
_entity.pdbx_description
1 polymer ?
#
loop_
_entity_poly.entity_id
_entity_poly.type
_entity_poly.pdbx_seq_one_letter_code
_entity_poly.pdbx_strand_id
1 'polypeptide(L)'
;MFSSVSTKTTAAQAQAMRFASFSTNSLVCNSSVITGGHLPLSSFPTMRLPDGEDRVQRITYLAEVRNRLLQPLEASYAGNSSGFRSAADIKFDKILFINDVFFNPLDAVQLLFSTNGGKGTAEYRAACAIDFVCGIMFYDSFVVRDTDGFGMGLMFYPWFTTSGSGTSRAFVQSQKDAVPVRSCWGGMAAFNASLFQTRRSKLPLSETRLEPVSSSDPHTKPQLPLRFRSSQEPFWEAAECCLIFADIEALYGDPNVENGTGVFINPYIRIAYSQTTWEWLPIFRRFERMFEYLQYVVSMIGYPEYNPRRLHEAGQLVEETVWVSASEHDAASVGHFMRVRREAAPGGFCGQRRMFVMKRDLETANTGGTGKNWEKIRVPPGAR
;
A
#
# COMPACT_ATOMS: atom_id res chain seq x y z
N MET A 1 5.69 18.04 -2.25
CA MET A 1 4.22 17.97 -2.23
C MET A 1 3.82 17.20 -1.00
N PHE A 2 3.12 17.83 -0.06
CA PHE A 2 2.54 17.15 1.10
C PHE A 2 1.06 16.98 0.83
N SER A 3 0.61 15.73 0.69
CA SER A 3 -0.80 15.40 0.57
C SER A 3 -1.16 14.49 1.73
N SER A 4 -2.14 14.90 2.53
CA SER A 4 -2.66 14.15 3.67
C SER A 4 -4.15 13.96 3.45
N VAL A 5 -4.58 12.70 3.34
CA VAL A 5 -6.00 12.33 3.38
C VAL A 5 -6.21 11.64 4.70
N SER A 6 -6.94 12.31 5.59
CA SER A 6 -7.46 11.66 6.78
C SER A 6 -8.83 11.06 6.49
N THR A 7 -8.96 9.76 6.74
CA THR A 7 -10.22 9.03 6.59
C THR A 7 -11.10 9.10 7.83
N LYS A 8 -10.85 10.03 8.77
CA LYS A 8 -11.51 10.05 10.09
C LYS A 8 -12.14 11.41 10.39
N THR A 9 -13.45 11.42 10.62
CA THR A 9 -14.28 12.49 11.24
C THR A 9 -14.27 13.90 10.62
N THR A 10 -15.29 14.67 10.99
CA THR A 10 -15.37 16.14 10.86
C THR A 10 -14.14 16.87 11.41
N ALA A 11 -13.47 16.30 12.43
CA ALA A 11 -12.25 16.85 12.99
C ALA A 11 -11.06 16.78 12.02
N ALA A 12 -10.89 15.69 11.26
CA ALA A 12 -9.78 15.64 10.30
C ALA A 12 -10.12 16.28 8.96
N GLN A 13 -11.40 16.43 8.60
CA GLN A 13 -11.80 17.37 7.55
C GLN A 13 -11.49 18.81 7.97
N ALA A 14 -11.77 19.21 9.22
CA ALA A 14 -11.39 20.51 9.74
C ALA A 14 -9.87 20.69 9.83
N GLN A 15 -9.13 19.62 10.16
CA GLN A 15 -7.66 19.63 10.18
C GLN A 15 -7.07 19.68 8.78
N ALA A 16 -7.66 18.98 7.81
CA ALA A 16 -7.30 19.06 6.39
C ALA A 16 -7.63 20.43 5.80
N MET A 17 -8.76 21.05 6.18
CA MET A 17 -9.10 22.43 5.78
C MET A 17 -8.19 23.46 6.45
N ARG A 18 -7.84 23.30 7.73
CA ARG A 18 -6.85 24.15 8.40
C ARG A 18 -5.46 23.99 7.78
N PHE A 19 -5.07 22.76 7.45
CA PHE A 19 -3.83 22.48 6.73
C PHE A 19 -3.85 23.05 5.32
N ALA A 20 -4.98 22.95 4.61
CA ALA A 20 -5.15 23.54 3.28
C ALA A 20 -5.02 25.07 3.34
N SER A 21 -5.74 25.71 4.26
CA SER A 21 -5.70 27.16 4.47
C SER A 21 -4.33 27.65 4.92
N PHE A 22 -3.62 26.89 5.76
CA PHE A 22 -2.24 27.20 6.14
C PHE A 22 -1.28 27.00 4.96
N SER A 23 -1.44 25.91 4.20
CA SER A 23 -0.58 25.56 3.07
C SER A 23 -0.66 26.57 1.94
N THR A 24 -1.85 27.08 1.61
CA THR A 24 -2.03 28.02 0.49
C THR A 24 -1.51 29.42 0.80
N ASN A 25 -1.51 29.83 2.08
CA ASN A 25 -1.20 31.21 2.47
C ASN A 25 0.17 31.38 3.14
N SER A 26 0.74 30.31 3.70
CA SER A 26 1.98 30.39 4.51
C SER A 26 3.19 29.71 3.86
N LEU A 27 3.01 28.90 2.82
CA LEU A 27 4.12 28.24 2.12
C LEU A 27 4.58 29.08 0.93
N VAL A 28 5.86 29.44 0.92
CA VAL A 28 6.50 30.20 -0.19
C VAL A 28 6.75 29.30 -1.42
N CYS A 29 6.61 27.98 -1.29
CA CYS A 29 6.92 27.01 -2.34
C CYS A 29 5.70 26.59 -3.16
N ASN A 30 5.98 25.98 -4.33
CA ASN A 30 4.97 25.41 -5.21
C ASN A 30 4.15 24.33 -4.47
N SER A 31 2.91 24.64 -4.12
CA SER A 31 2.02 23.75 -3.37
C SER A 31 0.64 23.66 -4.03
N SER A 32 0.05 22.47 -3.94
CA SER A 32 -1.35 22.21 -4.28
C SER A 32 -1.92 21.35 -3.20
N VAL A 33 -3.16 21.66 -2.79
CA VAL A 33 -3.89 20.88 -1.81
C VAL A 33 -5.13 20.34 -2.49
N ILE A 34 -5.19 19.02 -2.62
CA ILE A 34 -6.41 18.33 -2.99
C ILE A 34 -7.16 18.03 -1.72
N THR A 35 -8.23 18.77 -1.48
CA THR A 35 -9.27 18.37 -0.52
C THR A 35 -10.33 17.60 -1.31
N GLY A 36 -10.50 16.32 -1.00
CA GLY A 36 -11.54 15.52 -1.64
C GLY A 36 -12.92 15.93 -1.14
N GLY A 37 -13.86 16.15 -2.07
CA GLY A 37 -15.29 16.02 -1.78
C GLY A 37 -15.61 14.58 -1.35
N HIS A 38 -16.75 14.38 -0.69
CA HIS A 38 -17.23 13.05 -0.32
C HIS A 38 -17.19 12.11 -1.54
N LEU A 39 -16.50 10.97 -1.45
CA LEU A 39 -16.46 9.97 -2.51
C LEU A 39 -17.70 9.07 -2.39
N PRO A 40 -18.76 9.27 -3.19
CA PRO A 40 -19.94 8.46 -3.06
C PRO A 40 -19.61 7.02 -3.48
N LEU A 41 -20.02 6.04 -2.68
CA LEU A 41 -19.79 4.63 -3.01
C LEU A 41 -20.45 4.21 -4.34
N SER A 42 -21.45 4.96 -4.82
CA SER A 42 -22.07 4.74 -6.12
C SER A 42 -21.14 4.97 -7.32
N SER A 43 -20.00 5.65 -7.15
CA SER A 43 -19.04 5.84 -8.24
C SER A 43 -18.07 4.67 -8.42
N PHE A 44 -18.22 3.60 -7.65
CA PHE A 44 -17.28 2.47 -7.63
C PHE A 44 -17.93 1.19 -8.17
N PRO A 45 -17.15 0.31 -8.84
CA PRO A 45 -17.66 -1.00 -9.20
C PRO A 45 -18.00 -1.81 -7.93
N THR A 46 -19.11 -2.54 -8.00
CA THR A 46 -19.56 -3.42 -6.93
C THR A 46 -19.26 -4.87 -7.26
N MET A 47 -19.10 -5.68 -6.23
CA MET A 47 -18.97 -7.12 -6.32
C MET A 47 -20.14 -7.78 -5.60
N ARG A 48 -20.73 -8.77 -6.28
CA ARG A 48 -21.79 -9.61 -5.73
C ARG A 48 -21.22 -10.55 -4.65
N LEU A 49 -21.71 -10.40 -3.43
CA LEU A 49 -21.38 -11.23 -2.29
C LEU A 49 -22.20 -12.54 -2.26
N PRO A 50 -21.79 -13.53 -1.44
CA PRO A 50 -22.54 -14.79 -1.28
C PRO A 50 -23.95 -14.60 -0.71
N ASP A 51 -24.18 -13.56 0.07
CA ASP A 51 -25.53 -13.22 0.55
C ASP A 51 -26.41 -12.57 -0.53
N GLY A 52 -25.89 -12.41 -1.75
CA GLY A 52 -26.57 -11.75 -2.86
C GLY A 52 -26.53 -10.22 -2.76
N GLU A 53 -25.68 -9.63 -1.93
CA GLU A 53 -25.54 -8.18 -1.88
C GLU A 53 -24.46 -7.68 -2.84
N ASP A 54 -24.69 -6.53 -3.49
CA ASP A 54 -23.65 -5.83 -4.26
C ASP A 54 -22.94 -4.80 -3.38
N ARG A 55 -21.63 -4.97 -3.19
CA ARG A 55 -20.84 -4.17 -2.25
C ARG A 55 -19.53 -3.68 -2.89
N VAL A 56 -19.11 -2.47 -2.52
CA VAL A 56 -17.82 -1.91 -2.94
C VAL A 56 -16.70 -2.54 -2.12
N GLN A 57 -15.71 -3.12 -2.80
CA GLN A 57 -14.52 -3.67 -2.17
C GLN A 57 -13.68 -2.54 -1.53
N ARG A 58 -13.20 -2.76 -0.31
CA ARG A 58 -12.42 -1.78 0.46
C ARG A 58 -11.16 -1.33 -0.27
N ILE A 59 -10.39 -2.26 -0.84
CA ILE A 59 -9.13 -1.94 -1.52
C ILE A 59 -9.37 -1.14 -2.79
N THR A 60 -10.46 -1.44 -3.52
CA THR A 60 -10.86 -0.63 -4.68
C THR A 60 -11.11 0.84 -4.28
N TYR A 61 -11.78 1.06 -3.15
CA TYR A 61 -11.96 2.42 -2.59
C TYR A 61 -10.62 3.08 -2.22
N LEU A 62 -9.73 2.37 -1.50
CA LEU A 62 -8.44 2.92 -1.07
C LEU A 62 -7.49 3.23 -2.24
N ALA A 63 -7.47 2.37 -3.26
CA ALA A 63 -6.66 2.58 -4.47
C ALA A 63 -7.07 3.89 -5.18
N GLU A 64 -8.37 4.11 -5.36
CA GLU A 64 -8.90 5.33 -5.97
C GLU A 64 -8.57 6.58 -5.13
N VAL A 65 -8.72 6.50 -3.80
CA VAL A 65 -8.34 7.61 -2.91
C VAL A 65 -6.89 8.01 -3.14
N ARG A 66 -5.96 7.05 -3.21
CA ARG A 66 -4.54 7.34 -3.45
C ARG A 66 -4.29 7.86 -4.87
N ASN A 67 -4.97 7.33 -5.87
CA ASN A 67 -4.84 7.78 -7.25
C ASN A 67 -5.29 9.23 -7.43
N ARG A 68 -6.33 9.67 -6.71
CA ARG A 68 -6.73 11.09 -6.69
C ARG A 68 -5.63 12.01 -6.17
N LEU A 69 -4.82 11.55 -5.21
CA LEU A 69 -3.67 12.32 -4.70
C LEU A 69 -2.52 12.41 -5.71
N LEU A 70 -2.48 11.53 -6.69
CA LEU A 70 -1.49 11.53 -7.77
C LEU A 70 -1.89 12.41 -8.95
N GLN A 71 -3.14 12.87 -9.03
CA GLN A 71 -3.61 13.73 -10.13
C GLN A 71 -2.73 14.96 -10.36
N PRO A 72 -2.21 15.67 -9.34
CA PRO A 72 -1.33 16.83 -9.58
C PRO A 72 0.00 16.50 -10.27
N LEU A 73 0.38 15.22 -10.28
CA LEU A 73 1.56 14.73 -11.00
C LEU A 73 1.24 14.37 -12.46
N GLU A 74 0.01 14.52 -12.91
CA GLU A 74 -0.38 14.31 -14.30
C GLU A 74 -0.06 15.54 -15.14
N ALA A 75 0.43 15.31 -16.36
CA ALA A 75 0.78 16.40 -17.26
C ALA A 75 -0.43 17.24 -17.69
N SER A 76 -1.62 16.62 -17.72
CA SER A 76 -2.90 17.22 -18.04
C SER A 76 -3.55 17.97 -16.88
N TYR A 77 -2.99 17.89 -15.66
CA TYR A 77 -3.60 18.50 -14.49
C TYR A 77 -3.59 20.03 -14.56
N ALA A 78 -4.76 20.60 -14.86
CA ALA A 78 -5.05 22.03 -14.74
C ALA A 78 -5.71 22.26 -13.37
N GLY A 79 -4.90 22.43 -12.33
CA GLY A 79 -5.42 22.67 -10.98
C GLY A 79 -6.21 23.98 -10.90
N ASN A 80 -7.22 24.02 -10.03
CA ASN A 80 -7.98 25.25 -9.69
C ASN A 80 -7.17 26.21 -8.81
N SER A 81 -5.97 25.82 -8.39
CA SER A 81 -5.09 26.59 -7.51
C SER A 81 -4.15 27.46 -8.33
N SER A 82 -4.34 28.78 -8.29
CA SER A 82 -3.42 29.76 -8.87
C SER A 82 -2.01 29.58 -8.27
N GLY A 83 -1.10 28.97 -9.03
CA GLY A 83 0.31 28.85 -8.66
C GLY A 83 0.90 27.45 -8.67
N PHE A 84 0.08 26.38 -8.73
CA PHE A 84 0.66 25.03 -8.83
C PHE A 84 1.13 24.70 -10.24
N ARG A 85 2.45 24.59 -10.42
CA ARG A 85 3.03 24.07 -11.68
C ARG A 85 3.01 22.53 -11.60
N SER A 86 2.23 21.90 -12.48
CA SER A 86 2.08 20.43 -12.51
C SER A 86 3.40 19.74 -12.87
N ALA A 87 3.45 18.41 -12.76
CA ALA A 87 4.62 17.65 -13.19
C ALA A 87 4.91 17.75 -14.70
N ALA A 88 4.03 18.40 -15.49
CA ALA A 88 4.34 18.82 -16.86
C ALA A 88 5.52 19.80 -16.92
N ASP A 89 5.63 20.68 -15.91
CA ASP A 89 6.57 21.81 -15.90
C ASP A 89 7.69 21.63 -14.87
N ILE A 90 7.48 20.82 -13.82
CA ILE A 90 8.47 20.58 -12.77
C ILE A 90 8.71 19.07 -12.60
N LYS A 91 9.97 18.66 -12.62
CA LYS A 91 10.37 17.28 -12.31
C LYS A 91 10.48 17.12 -10.80
N PHE A 92 9.69 16.20 -10.23
CA PHE A 92 9.92 15.74 -8.86
C PHE A 92 10.92 14.58 -8.86
N ASP A 93 11.78 14.49 -7.84
CA ASP A 93 12.74 13.37 -7.71
C ASP A 93 12.22 12.26 -6.77
N LYS A 94 11.51 12.65 -5.71
CA LYS A 94 10.92 11.72 -4.73
C LYS A 94 9.46 12.09 -4.42
N ILE A 95 8.67 11.09 -4.08
CA ILE A 95 7.32 11.22 -3.53
C ILE A 95 7.31 10.58 -2.15
N LEU A 96 6.74 11.27 -1.17
CA LEU A 96 6.54 10.77 0.19
C LEU A 96 5.05 10.64 0.45
N PHE A 97 4.58 9.42 0.66
CA PHE A 97 3.24 9.15 1.18
C PHE A 97 3.31 9.08 2.70
N ILE A 98 2.36 9.74 3.38
CA ILE A 98 2.26 9.75 4.84
C ILE A 98 0.78 9.56 5.21
N ASN A 99 0.49 8.57 6.05
CA ASN A 99 -0.84 8.34 6.62
C ASN A 99 -1.11 9.30 7.81
N ASP A 100 -2.17 9.04 8.59
CA ASP A 100 -2.53 9.75 9.83
C ASP A 100 -1.68 9.31 11.03
N VAL A 101 -0.36 9.46 10.91
CA VAL A 101 0.64 8.97 11.86
C VAL A 101 1.34 10.11 12.61
N PHE A 102 1.77 9.82 13.83
CA PHE A 102 2.73 10.62 14.61
C PHE A 102 4.15 10.21 14.23
N PHE A 103 5.00 11.18 13.92
CA PHE A 103 6.37 10.98 13.46
C PHE A 103 7.26 12.19 13.76
N ASN A 104 8.59 11.99 13.77
CA ASN A 104 9.55 13.09 13.81
C ASN A 104 9.83 13.59 12.38
N PRO A 105 9.70 14.91 12.09
CA PRO A 105 10.00 15.44 10.76
C PRO A 105 11.41 15.13 10.24
N LEU A 106 12.40 15.02 11.13
CA LEU A 106 13.75 14.61 10.75
C LEU A 106 13.79 13.19 10.18
N ASP A 107 12.97 12.29 10.73
CA ASP A 107 12.90 10.92 10.23
C ASP A 107 12.31 10.87 8.81
N ALA A 108 11.33 11.72 8.51
CA ALA A 108 10.78 11.84 7.15
C ALA A 108 11.84 12.31 6.14
N VAL A 109 12.69 13.27 6.54
CA VAL A 109 13.82 13.75 5.73
C VAL A 109 14.86 12.64 5.56
N GLN A 110 15.19 11.91 6.61
CA GLN A 110 16.12 10.76 6.55
C GLN A 110 15.58 9.62 5.68
N LEU A 111 14.28 9.35 5.70
CA LEU A 111 13.66 8.36 4.81
C LEU A 111 13.87 8.76 3.34
N LEU A 112 13.63 10.03 3.04
CA LEU A 112 13.75 10.58 1.69
C LEU A 112 15.20 10.58 1.16
N PHE A 113 16.17 10.93 2.01
CA PHE A 113 17.50 11.31 1.53
C PHE A 113 18.67 10.48 2.09
N SER A 114 18.45 9.64 3.10
CA SER A 114 19.53 8.91 3.78
C SER A 114 19.42 7.38 3.71
N THR A 115 18.24 6.82 3.42
CA THR A 115 18.07 5.36 3.37
C THR A 115 18.88 4.74 2.24
N ASN A 116 19.66 3.70 2.55
CA ASN A 116 20.61 3.05 1.62
C ASN A 116 21.61 4.06 1.00
N GLY A 117 22.01 5.09 1.76
CA GLY A 117 22.75 6.24 1.26
C GLY A 117 24.27 6.12 1.24
N GLY A 118 24.85 4.90 1.26
CA GLY A 118 26.29 4.68 1.46
C GLY A 118 27.23 5.40 0.46
N LYS A 119 26.70 5.95 -0.63
CA LYS A 119 27.42 6.75 -1.64
C LYS A 119 27.08 8.26 -1.59
N GLY A 120 26.53 8.75 -0.48
CA GLY A 120 26.18 10.16 -0.28
C GLY A 120 24.82 10.59 -0.82
N THR A 121 24.07 9.70 -1.49
CA THR A 121 22.68 9.94 -1.93
C THR A 121 21.82 8.71 -1.70
N ALA A 122 20.54 8.89 -1.35
CA ALA A 122 19.59 7.80 -1.17
C ALA A 122 19.30 7.03 -2.48
N GLU A 123 19.71 5.76 -2.50
CA GLU A 123 19.61 4.86 -3.66
C GLU A 123 18.57 3.75 -3.36
N TYR A 124 17.35 3.91 -3.87
CA TYR A 124 16.27 2.92 -3.72
C TYR A 124 15.16 3.14 -4.75
N ARG A 125 14.37 2.08 -5.03
CA ARG A 125 13.05 2.21 -5.69
C ARG A 125 12.00 2.72 -4.71
N ALA A 126 12.01 2.16 -3.49
CA ALA A 126 11.23 2.68 -2.38
C ALA A 126 11.90 2.45 -1.02
N ALA A 127 11.55 3.27 -0.04
CA ALA A 127 11.94 3.13 1.35
C ALA A 127 10.75 3.41 2.26
N CYS A 128 10.52 2.57 3.27
CA CYS A 128 9.40 2.72 4.20
C CYS A 128 9.85 2.85 5.64
N ALA A 129 9.07 3.59 6.41
CA ALA A 129 9.10 3.58 7.86
C ALA A 129 8.57 2.25 8.42
N ILE A 130 8.67 2.11 9.74
CA ILE A 130 8.06 1.01 10.49
C ILE A 130 6.97 1.57 11.41
N ASP A 131 5.75 1.04 11.32
CA ASP A 131 4.60 1.51 12.11
C ASP A 131 4.22 0.57 13.26
N PHE A 132 3.75 1.17 14.34
CA PHE A 132 3.40 0.45 15.56
C PHE A 132 1.95 0.72 15.96
N VAL A 133 1.21 -0.36 16.23
CA VAL A 133 -0.16 -0.28 16.76
C VAL A 133 -0.16 -0.16 18.29
N CYS A 134 0.84 -0.74 18.93
CA CYS A 134 1.19 -0.49 20.32
C CYS A 134 2.71 -0.65 20.48
N GLY A 135 3.23 -0.35 21.67
CA GLY A 135 4.67 -0.21 21.93
C GLY A 135 5.60 -1.28 21.38
N ILE A 136 5.16 -2.54 21.31
CA ILE A 136 5.97 -3.68 20.83
C ILE A 136 5.43 -4.34 19.56
N MET A 137 4.22 -3.99 19.12
CA MET A 137 3.54 -4.66 17.99
C MET A 137 3.61 -3.84 16.71
N PHE A 138 4.30 -4.38 15.70
CA PHE A 138 4.32 -3.86 14.34
C PHE A 138 2.97 -4.01 13.65
N TYR A 139 2.44 -2.95 13.01
CA TYR A 139 1.07 -2.95 12.48
C TYR A 139 0.92 -3.54 11.07
N ASP A 140 1.66 -3.04 10.07
CA ASP A 140 1.43 -3.26 8.62
C ASP A 140 1.79 -4.69 8.10
N SER A 141 1.48 -5.73 8.87
CA SER A 141 1.72 -7.15 8.56
C SER A 141 1.03 -7.66 7.29
N PHE A 142 0.01 -6.94 6.79
CA PHE A 142 -0.69 -7.29 5.56
C PHE A 142 0.06 -6.84 4.28
N VAL A 143 0.93 -5.84 4.39
CA VAL A 143 1.58 -5.17 3.26
C VAL A 143 3.06 -5.55 3.16
N VAL A 144 3.73 -5.67 4.32
CA VAL A 144 5.16 -5.99 4.37
C VAL A 144 5.40 -7.43 3.96
N ARG A 145 6.32 -7.62 3.02
CA ARG A 145 6.77 -8.92 2.53
C ARG A 145 8.29 -8.95 2.56
N ASP A 146 8.86 -10.00 3.13
CA ASP A 146 10.32 -10.17 3.13
C ASP A 146 10.87 -10.33 1.71
N THR A 147 12.19 -10.46 1.56
CA THR A 147 12.85 -10.62 0.25
C THR A 147 12.28 -11.78 -0.57
N ASP A 148 11.74 -12.81 0.07
CA ASP A 148 11.23 -14.01 -0.58
C ASP A 148 9.69 -13.97 -0.73
N GLY A 149 9.08 -12.82 -0.43
CA GLY A 149 7.64 -12.61 -0.53
C GLY A 149 6.83 -13.20 0.63
N PHE A 150 7.46 -13.69 1.70
CA PHE A 150 6.72 -14.14 2.88
C PHE A 150 6.11 -12.96 3.63
N GLY A 151 4.91 -13.19 4.18
CA GLY A 151 4.37 -12.28 5.19
C GLY A 151 5.24 -12.24 6.44
N MET A 152 4.94 -11.29 7.31
CA MET A 152 5.65 -11.23 8.57
C MET A 152 5.27 -12.37 9.53
N GLY A 153 6.11 -12.53 10.55
CA GLY A 153 5.86 -13.44 11.66
C GLY A 153 4.95 -12.83 12.72
N LEU A 154 5.13 -13.30 13.95
CA LEU A 154 4.61 -12.58 15.11
C LEU A 154 5.10 -11.13 15.07
N MET A 155 4.22 -10.17 15.39
CA MET A 155 4.41 -8.71 15.28
C MET A 155 5.51 -8.14 16.19
N PHE A 156 6.30 -8.98 16.87
CA PHE A 156 7.42 -8.59 17.73
C PHE A 156 8.75 -8.67 16.99
N TYR A 157 9.77 -7.98 17.50
CA TYR A 157 11.13 -8.04 16.96
C TYR A 157 11.62 -9.51 16.82
N PRO A 158 12.29 -9.88 15.71
CA PRO A 158 12.72 -9.05 14.58
C PRO A 158 11.69 -8.93 13.44
N TRP A 159 10.40 -9.14 13.72
CA TRP A 159 9.23 -9.03 12.85
C TRP A 159 9.15 -10.04 11.70
N PHE A 160 10.27 -10.30 11.03
CA PHE A 160 10.39 -11.28 9.95
C PHE A 160 10.55 -12.70 10.48
N THR A 161 9.97 -13.66 9.76
CA THR A 161 10.02 -15.09 10.10
C THR A 161 11.39 -15.70 9.77
N THR A 162 11.59 -16.95 10.14
CA THR A 162 12.71 -17.78 9.70
C THR A 162 12.42 -18.54 8.41
N SER A 163 11.28 -18.29 7.74
CA SER A 163 10.95 -18.93 6.47
C SER A 163 11.82 -18.40 5.34
N GLY A 164 12.06 -19.24 4.34
CA GLY A 164 12.89 -18.87 3.18
C GLY A 164 14.35 -18.67 3.53
N SER A 165 14.98 -17.70 2.88
CA SER A 165 16.37 -17.29 3.07
C SER A 165 16.62 -16.59 4.40
N GLY A 166 15.59 -16.01 5.02
CA GLY A 166 15.71 -15.22 6.24
C GLY A 166 16.50 -13.91 6.07
N THR A 167 16.72 -13.43 4.85
CA THR A 167 17.55 -12.25 4.56
C THR A 167 17.09 -11.00 5.32
N SER A 168 15.81 -10.63 5.21
CA SER A 168 15.26 -9.46 5.91
C SER A 168 15.42 -9.59 7.44
N ARG A 169 15.19 -10.80 7.97
CA ARG A 169 15.36 -11.09 9.40
C ARG A 169 16.80 -10.88 9.86
N ALA A 170 17.76 -11.45 9.13
CA ALA A 170 19.18 -11.34 9.43
C ALA A 170 19.65 -9.88 9.40
N PHE A 171 19.13 -9.07 8.47
CA PHE A 171 19.43 -7.63 8.42
C PHE A 171 18.91 -6.87 9.64
N VAL A 172 17.69 -7.17 10.10
CA VAL A 172 17.14 -6.60 11.35
C VAL A 172 17.97 -7.00 12.57
N GLN A 173 18.33 -8.28 12.67
CA GLN A 173 19.17 -8.81 13.76
C GLN A 173 20.58 -8.19 13.74
N SER A 174 21.11 -7.91 12.55
CA SER A 174 22.39 -7.24 12.31
C SER A 174 22.31 -5.72 12.42
N GLN A 175 21.17 -5.17 12.86
CA GLN A 175 20.97 -3.73 13.11
C GLN A 175 21.25 -2.85 11.88
N LYS A 176 20.86 -3.32 10.70
CA LYS A 176 20.95 -2.54 9.47
C LYS A 176 19.84 -1.48 9.42
N ASP A 177 20.17 -0.30 8.91
CA ASP A 177 19.25 0.82 8.70
C ASP A 177 18.53 0.77 7.34
N ALA A 178 18.96 -0.14 6.46
CA ALA A 178 18.30 -0.47 5.20
C ALA A 178 18.07 -1.99 5.12
N VAL A 179 16.90 -2.43 5.57
CA VAL A 179 16.51 -3.85 5.55
C VAL A 179 15.83 -4.14 4.20
N PRO A 180 16.40 -5.01 3.34
CA PRO A 180 15.80 -5.33 2.06
C PRO A 180 14.51 -6.11 2.25
N VAL A 181 13.50 -5.75 1.47
CA VAL A 181 12.16 -6.37 1.46
C VAL A 181 11.63 -6.40 0.03
N ARG A 182 10.59 -7.18 -0.24
CA ARG A 182 9.91 -7.17 -1.54
C ARG A 182 8.83 -6.09 -1.62
N SER A 183 8.16 -5.79 -0.51
CA SER A 183 7.17 -4.71 -0.41
C SER A 183 7.09 -4.14 1.02
N CYS A 184 6.70 -2.87 1.13
CA CYS A 184 6.48 -2.19 2.42
C CYS A 184 5.53 -0.99 2.30
N TRP A 185 5.01 -0.49 3.43
CA TRP A 185 4.29 0.78 3.47
C TRP A 185 4.53 1.49 4.81
N GLY A 186 4.21 0.81 5.92
CA GLY A 186 4.58 1.20 7.28
C GLY A 186 4.11 2.60 7.66
N GLY A 187 2.95 3.03 7.14
CA GLY A 187 2.36 4.36 7.31
C GLY A 187 3.14 5.57 6.75
N MET A 188 4.39 5.40 6.33
CA MET A 188 5.18 6.42 5.64
C MET A 188 6.12 5.75 4.62
N ALA A 189 5.93 6.06 3.34
CA ALA A 189 6.64 5.41 2.24
C ALA A 189 7.17 6.43 1.22
N ALA A 190 8.46 6.36 0.93
CA ALA A 190 9.15 7.19 -0.04
C ALA A 190 9.41 6.39 -1.33
N PHE A 191 9.15 7.00 -2.48
CA PHE A 191 9.37 6.40 -3.80
C PHE A 191 10.16 7.34 -4.71
N ASN A 192 10.82 6.77 -5.72
CA ASN A 192 11.29 7.56 -6.87
C ASN A 192 10.08 8.13 -7.63
N ALA A 193 10.01 9.45 -7.78
CA ALA A 193 8.86 10.12 -8.37
C ALA A 193 8.62 9.77 -9.84
N SER A 194 9.67 9.33 -10.57
CA SER A 194 9.54 8.89 -11.97
C SER A 194 8.56 7.73 -12.17
N LEU A 195 8.28 6.97 -11.12
CA LEU A 195 7.29 5.89 -11.15
C LEU A 195 5.85 6.40 -11.32
N PHE A 196 5.57 7.65 -10.95
CA PHE A 196 4.20 8.19 -10.85
C PHE A 196 3.93 9.41 -11.73
N GLN A 197 4.94 9.88 -12.48
CA GLN A 197 4.83 11.09 -13.32
C GLN A 197 5.27 10.80 -14.76
N THR A 198 4.60 11.44 -15.72
CA THR A 198 4.97 11.41 -17.14
C THR A 198 5.45 12.79 -17.57
N ARG A 199 6.65 12.88 -18.16
CA ARG A 199 7.14 14.15 -18.71
C ARG A 199 6.47 14.47 -20.04
N ARG A 200 6.06 15.73 -20.20
CA ARG A 200 5.48 16.26 -21.45
C ARG A 200 6.38 16.05 -22.66
N SER A 201 7.71 16.11 -22.48
CA SER A 201 8.71 15.89 -23.54
C SER A 201 8.79 14.46 -24.09
N LYS A 202 8.06 13.50 -23.47
CA LYS A 202 7.97 12.11 -23.93
C LYS A 202 6.59 11.75 -24.49
N LEU A 203 5.63 12.67 -24.47
CA LEU A 203 4.32 12.45 -25.07
C LEU A 203 4.42 12.68 -26.60
N PRO A 204 4.00 11.72 -27.44
CA PRO A 204 3.85 11.97 -28.87
C PRO A 204 2.85 13.11 -29.10
N LEU A 205 3.15 14.01 -30.04
CA LEU A 205 2.37 15.22 -30.38
C LEU A 205 0.92 14.97 -30.83
N SER A 206 0.46 13.71 -30.91
CA SER A 206 -0.85 13.31 -31.44
C SER A 206 -1.83 12.70 -30.43
N GLU A 207 -1.46 12.56 -29.14
CA GLU A 207 -2.34 11.93 -28.13
C GLU A 207 -2.85 12.95 -27.11
N THR A 208 -3.74 13.83 -27.55
CA THR A 208 -4.48 14.77 -26.68
C THR A 208 -5.67 14.10 -25.96
N ARG A 209 -5.77 12.77 -25.97
CA ARG A 209 -6.79 12.03 -25.23
C ARG A 209 -6.26 10.64 -24.83
N LEU A 210 -5.28 10.62 -23.94
CA LEU A 210 -5.09 9.45 -23.08
C LEU A 210 -6.25 9.47 -22.08
N GLU A 211 -7.35 8.81 -22.45
CA GLU A 211 -8.24 8.24 -21.44
C GLU A 211 -7.34 7.44 -20.48
N PRO A 212 -7.48 7.59 -19.15
CA PRO A 212 -6.75 6.74 -18.23
C PRO A 212 -7.08 5.30 -18.61
N VAL A 213 -6.09 4.58 -19.14
CA VAL A 213 -6.18 3.15 -19.35
C VAL A 213 -6.15 2.55 -17.94
N SER A 214 -7.29 2.62 -17.27
CA SER A 214 -7.67 1.67 -16.25
C SER A 214 -7.85 0.36 -17.00
N SER A 215 -6.75 -0.31 -17.35
CA SER A 215 -6.81 -1.68 -17.83
C SER A 215 -7.44 -2.48 -16.68
N SER A 216 -8.74 -2.69 -16.80
CA SER A 216 -9.53 -3.57 -15.93
C SER A 216 -9.04 -5.02 -16.03
N ASP A 217 -8.17 -5.30 -17.01
CA ASP A 217 -7.44 -6.54 -17.16
C ASP A 217 -6.19 -6.57 -16.25
N PRO A 218 -6.19 -7.39 -15.17
CA PRO A 218 -5.03 -7.56 -14.29
C PRO A 218 -3.86 -8.31 -14.95
N HIS A 219 -4.02 -8.84 -16.17
CA HIS A 219 -2.99 -9.56 -16.92
C HIS A 219 -2.20 -8.66 -17.87
N THR A 220 -2.67 -7.44 -18.13
CA THR A 220 -1.93 -6.47 -18.94
C THR A 220 -0.70 -5.97 -18.18
N LYS A 221 0.46 -5.93 -18.86
CA LYS A 221 1.70 -5.42 -18.26
C LYS A 221 1.48 -3.98 -17.78
N PRO A 222 1.85 -3.64 -16.52
CA PRO A 222 1.70 -2.27 -16.01
C PRO A 222 2.43 -1.26 -16.89
N GLN A 223 1.90 -0.03 -16.96
CA GLN A 223 2.50 1.06 -17.71
C GLN A 223 2.75 2.26 -16.82
N LEU A 224 3.74 3.09 -17.19
CA LEU A 224 3.96 4.37 -16.52
C LEU A 224 2.95 5.42 -17.03
N PRO A 225 2.47 6.33 -16.16
CA PRO A 225 2.77 6.41 -14.74
C PRO A 225 1.98 5.37 -13.94
N LEU A 226 2.61 4.78 -12.91
CA LEU A 226 1.94 3.80 -12.06
C LEU A 226 0.77 4.41 -11.29
N ARG A 227 -0.25 3.59 -11.09
CA ARG A 227 -1.45 3.88 -10.31
C ARG A 227 -1.73 2.72 -9.37
N PHE A 228 -2.29 3.02 -8.22
CA PHE A 228 -2.75 2.01 -7.28
C PHE A 228 -3.93 1.26 -7.89
N ARG A 229 -3.92 -0.07 -7.74
CA ARG A 229 -4.99 -0.95 -8.21
C ARG A 229 -5.45 -1.88 -7.11
N SER A 230 -6.57 -2.56 -7.35
CA SER A 230 -7.12 -3.60 -6.49
C SER A 230 -7.23 -4.92 -7.23
N SER A 231 -7.24 -6.02 -6.48
CA SER A 231 -7.62 -7.34 -7.01
C SER A 231 -9.14 -7.41 -7.10
N GLN A 232 -9.69 -7.58 -8.30
CA GLN A 232 -11.13 -7.72 -8.54
C GLN A 232 -11.64 -9.16 -8.30
N GLU A 233 -10.83 -10.04 -7.72
CA GLU A 233 -11.23 -11.41 -7.42
C GLU A 233 -11.94 -11.53 -6.06
N PRO A 234 -13.14 -12.11 -6.01
CA PRO A 234 -13.82 -12.40 -4.74
C PRO A 234 -12.98 -13.31 -3.84
N PHE A 235 -12.92 -12.96 -2.55
CA PHE A 235 -12.16 -13.71 -1.52
C PHE A 235 -10.64 -13.80 -1.76
N TRP A 236 -10.09 -12.97 -2.63
CA TRP A 236 -8.66 -12.76 -2.77
C TRP A 236 -8.31 -11.27 -2.61
N GLU A 237 -7.86 -10.93 -1.40
CA GLU A 237 -7.56 -9.57 -0.98
C GLU A 237 -6.05 -9.33 -1.03
N ALA A 238 -5.62 -8.33 -1.79
CA ALA A 238 -4.25 -7.86 -1.86
C ALA A 238 -4.25 -6.35 -1.65
N ALA A 239 -3.42 -5.85 -0.73
CA ALA A 239 -3.34 -4.42 -0.45
C ALA A 239 -2.86 -3.63 -1.67
N GLU A 240 -3.50 -2.49 -1.97
CA GLU A 240 -3.11 -1.62 -3.08
C GLU A 240 -1.66 -1.10 -2.91
N CYS A 241 -1.26 -0.84 -1.67
CA CYS A 241 0.09 -0.43 -1.32
C CYS A 241 1.11 -1.57 -1.38
N CYS A 242 0.70 -2.84 -1.45
CA CYS A 242 1.59 -3.94 -1.81
C CYS A 242 1.63 -4.13 -3.34
N LEU A 243 0.47 -4.07 -4.01
CA LEU A 243 0.35 -4.29 -5.45
C LEU A 243 1.19 -3.29 -6.26
N ILE A 244 1.37 -2.06 -5.78
CA ILE A 244 2.27 -1.09 -6.43
C ILE A 244 3.71 -1.61 -6.56
N PHE A 245 4.19 -2.42 -5.60
CA PHE A 245 5.52 -3.06 -5.68
C PHE A 245 5.56 -4.18 -6.70
N ALA A 246 4.49 -4.97 -6.79
CA ALA A 246 4.37 -5.98 -7.82
C ALA A 246 4.33 -5.37 -9.23
N ASP A 247 3.75 -4.18 -9.38
CA ASP A 247 3.73 -3.47 -10.66
C ASP A 247 5.11 -2.90 -11.03
N ILE A 248 5.86 -2.42 -10.04
CA ILE A 248 7.27 -2.03 -10.19
C ILE A 248 8.11 -3.25 -10.60
N GLU A 249 7.90 -4.40 -9.96
CA GLU A 249 8.59 -5.66 -10.26
C GLU A 249 8.28 -6.15 -11.67
N ALA A 250 7.01 -6.12 -12.11
CA ALA A 250 6.62 -6.49 -13.47
C ALA A 250 7.23 -5.58 -14.55
N LEU A 251 7.54 -4.32 -14.22
CA LEU A 251 8.19 -3.38 -15.12
C LEU A 251 9.71 -3.56 -15.18
N TYR A 252 10.36 -3.81 -14.05
CA TYR A 252 11.80 -3.67 -13.89
C TYR A 252 12.52 -4.88 -13.26
N GLY A 253 11.81 -5.99 -13.07
CA GLY A 253 12.29 -7.18 -12.36
C GLY A 253 12.38 -7.00 -10.84
N ASP A 254 12.79 -8.07 -10.17
CA ASP A 254 12.88 -8.15 -8.71
C ASP A 254 13.71 -7.02 -8.08
N PRO A 255 13.37 -6.58 -6.86
CA PRO A 255 14.19 -5.64 -6.11
C PRO A 255 15.61 -6.20 -5.93
N ASN A 256 16.61 -5.46 -6.39
CA ASN A 256 18.01 -5.86 -6.29
C ASN A 256 18.82 -4.75 -5.61
N VAL A 257 19.42 -5.08 -4.48
CA VAL A 257 20.19 -4.13 -3.66
C VAL A 257 21.45 -3.66 -4.38
N GLU A 258 22.13 -4.54 -5.11
CA GLU A 258 23.38 -4.26 -5.81
C GLU A 258 23.18 -3.32 -7.01
N ASN A 259 22.06 -3.48 -7.71
CA ASN A 259 21.69 -2.66 -8.88
C ASN A 259 21.03 -1.32 -8.52
N GLY A 260 20.98 -0.94 -7.23
CA GLY A 260 20.33 0.29 -6.76
C GLY A 260 18.81 0.27 -6.89
N THR A 261 18.23 -0.90 -7.16
CA THR A 261 16.79 -1.10 -7.38
C THR A 261 16.07 -1.68 -6.16
N GLY A 262 16.74 -1.71 -5.02
CA GLY A 262 16.21 -2.26 -3.78
C GLY A 262 14.99 -1.53 -3.24
N VAL A 263 14.21 -2.26 -2.46
CA VAL A 263 13.13 -1.76 -1.62
C VAL A 263 13.55 -2.01 -0.18
N PHE A 264 13.42 -0.99 0.67
CA PHE A 264 13.94 -1.06 2.03
C PHE A 264 12.90 -0.67 3.07
N ILE A 265 12.95 -1.33 4.23
CA ILE A 265 12.41 -0.78 5.47
C ILE A 265 13.57 -0.19 6.26
N ASN A 266 13.36 0.99 6.85
CA ASN A 266 14.30 1.57 7.79
C ASN A 266 13.78 1.37 9.25
N PRO A 267 14.36 0.43 10.03
CA PRO A 267 13.90 0.12 11.39
C PRO A 267 14.07 1.25 12.41
N TYR A 268 14.81 2.30 12.05
CA TYR A 268 15.12 3.45 12.90
C TYR A 268 14.09 4.57 12.75
N ILE A 269 13.33 4.57 11.65
CA ILE A 269 12.28 5.55 11.36
C ILE A 269 10.95 4.96 11.82
N ARG A 270 10.57 5.27 13.06
CA ARG A 270 9.44 4.64 13.75
C ARG A 270 8.29 5.60 13.95
N ILE A 271 7.10 5.15 13.57
CA ILE A 271 5.88 5.96 13.60
C ILE A 271 4.73 5.20 14.27
N ALA A 272 3.67 5.91 14.68
CA ALA A 272 2.49 5.26 15.23
C ALA A 272 1.21 6.05 14.95
N TYR A 273 0.06 5.36 14.95
CA TYR A 273 -1.26 5.98 14.74
C TYR A 273 -1.88 6.58 16.02
N SER A 274 -1.18 6.48 17.15
CA SER A 274 -1.57 7.17 18.40
C SER A 274 -0.36 7.86 19.01
N GLN A 275 -0.60 9.06 19.53
CA GLN A 275 0.42 9.87 20.20
C GLN A 275 1.06 9.10 21.36
N THR A 276 0.25 8.48 22.20
CA THR A 276 0.73 7.68 23.34
C THR A 276 1.64 6.56 22.88
N THR A 277 1.27 5.79 21.85
CA THR A 277 2.18 4.74 21.36
C THR A 277 3.50 5.34 20.87
N TRP A 278 3.44 6.41 20.08
CA TRP A 278 4.61 7.08 19.52
C TRP A 278 5.59 7.58 20.59
N GLU A 279 5.10 8.25 21.64
CA GLU A 279 5.91 8.77 22.75
C GLU A 279 6.63 7.66 23.52
N TRP A 280 6.04 6.46 23.59
CA TRP A 280 6.62 5.32 24.29
C TRP A 280 7.55 4.45 23.43
N LEU A 281 7.57 4.61 22.10
CA LEU A 281 8.44 3.82 21.20
C LEU A 281 9.93 3.84 21.61
N PRO A 282 10.53 4.98 22.01
CA PRO A 282 11.94 5.01 22.44
C PRO A 282 12.22 4.12 23.65
N ILE A 283 11.23 3.93 24.53
CA ILE A 283 11.35 3.09 25.73
C ILE A 283 11.25 1.62 25.32
N PHE A 284 10.21 1.23 24.58
CA PHE A 284 10.00 -0.17 24.17
C PHE A 284 11.11 -0.70 23.26
N ARG A 285 11.65 0.16 22.40
CA ARG A 285 12.81 -0.15 21.56
C ARG A 285 14.01 -0.70 22.34
N ARG A 286 14.21 -0.29 23.59
CA ARG A 286 15.32 -0.77 24.42
C ARG A 286 15.19 -2.25 24.82
N PHE A 287 13.94 -2.74 24.88
CA PHE A 287 13.63 -4.09 25.37
C PHE A 287 13.14 -5.02 24.27
N GLU A 288 12.85 -4.52 23.07
CA GLU A 288 12.20 -5.31 22.00
C GLU A 288 12.97 -6.58 21.62
N ARG A 289 14.31 -6.57 21.73
CA ARG A 289 15.17 -7.71 21.40
C ARG A 289 14.94 -8.92 22.31
N MET A 290 14.37 -8.72 23.50
CA MET A 290 14.00 -9.83 24.39
C MET A 290 12.90 -10.72 23.79
N PHE A 291 12.12 -10.19 22.83
CA PHE A 291 11.05 -10.95 22.17
C PHE A 291 11.54 -11.81 21.01
N GLU A 292 12.83 -11.78 20.66
CA GLU A 292 13.37 -12.54 19.52
C GLU A 292 13.10 -14.05 19.62
N TYR A 293 13.32 -14.63 20.80
CA TYR A 293 13.07 -16.05 21.05
C TYR A 293 11.57 -16.37 21.01
N LEU A 294 10.73 -15.52 21.60
CA LEU A 294 9.27 -15.68 21.56
C LEU A 294 8.77 -15.63 20.10
N GLN A 295 9.26 -14.66 19.34
CA GLN A 295 8.92 -14.50 17.92
C GLN A 295 9.33 -15.75 17.13
N TYR A 296 10.51 -16.31 17.38
CA TYR A 296 10.98 -17.53 16.73
C TYR A 296 10.05 -18.71 17.04
N VAL A 297 9.80 -18.99 18.32
CA VAL A 297 8.95 -20.12 18.75
C VAL A 297 7.54 -20.00 18.17
N VAL A 298 6.94 -18.81 18.22
CA VAL A 298 5.58 -18.61 17.70
C VAL A 298 5.54 -18.69 16.17
N SER A 299 6.60 -18.23 15.49
CA SER A 299 6.66 -18.36 14.03
C SER A 299 6.68 -19.82 13.60
N MET A 300 7.41 -20.69 14.31
CA MET A 300 7.44 -22.13 14.03
C MET A 300 6.07 -22.82 14.13
N ILE A 301 5.11 -22.25 14.86
CA ILE A 301 3.81 -22.88 15.13
C ILE A 301 2.78 -22.54 14.04
N GLY A 302 2.95 -21.44 13.30
CA GLY A 302 1.94 -21.06 12.29
C GLY A 302 2.13 -19.74 11.58
N TYR A 303 3.33 -19.14 11.60
CA TYR A 303 3.62 -17.96 10.79
C TYR A 303 4.83 -18.19 9.88
N PRO A 304 4.83 -17.63 8.66
CA PRO A 304 3.82 -16.72 8.11
C PRO A 304 2.56 -17.49 7.66
N GLU A 305 1.45 -16.78 7.51
CA GLU A 305 0.23 -17.37 6.93
C GLU A 305 0.56 -17.89 5.52
N TYR A 306 0.17 -19.14 5.23
CA TYR A 306 0.41 -19.76 3.94
C TYR A 306 -0.27 -18.96 2.82
N ASN A 307 0.53 -18.53 1.84
CA ASN A 307 0.07 -17.88 0.64
C ASN A 307 0.33 -18.79 -0.57
N PRO A 308 -0.71 -19.38 -1.19
CA PRO A 308 -0.54 -20.29 -2.32
C PRO A 308 -0.01 -19.61 -3.58
N ARG A 309 -0.16 -18.28 -3.71
CA ARG A 309 0.26 -17.50 -4.87
C ARG A 309 1.59 -16.77 -4.68
N ARG A 310 2.30 -17.03 -3.58
CA ARG A 310 3.54 -16.32 -3.22
C ARG A 310 4.62 -16.42 -4.31
N LEU A 311 4.74 -17.59 -4.91
CA LEU A 311 5.76 -17.91 -5.90
C LEU A 311 5.28 -17.75 -7.34
N HIS A 312 4.07 -17.21 -7.56
CA HIS A 312 3.56 -17.02 -8.91
C HIS A 312 4.31 -15.88 -9.60
N GLU A 313 4.83 -16.16 -10.79
CA GLU A 313 5.41 -15.16 -11.68
C GLU A 313 4.35 -14.60 -12.64
N ALA A 314 4.42 -13.30 -12.93
CA ALA A 314 3.46 -12.66 -13.82
C ALA A 314 3.51 -13.29 -15.23
N GLY A 315 2.34 -13.66 -15.77
CA GLY A 315 2.20 -14.33 -17.07
C GLY A 315 2.44 -15.84 -17.05
N GLN A 316 2.86 -16.42 -15.91
CA GLN A 316 3.01 -17.86 -15.77
C GLN A 316 1.65 -18.55 -15.76
N LEU A 317 1.48 -19.63 -16.54
CA LEU A 317 0.28 -20.47 -16.43
C LEU A 317 0.30 -21.26 -15.12
N VAL A 318 -0.60 -20.89 -14.20
CA VAL A 318 -0.72 -21.45 -12.86
C VAL A 318 -2.12 -22.03 -12.64
N GLU A 319 -2.23 -22.91 -11.66
CA GLU A 319 -3.53 -23.43 -11.21
C GLU A 319 -3.93 -22.73 -9.93
N GLU A 320 -5.04 -21.99 -9.97
CA GLU A 320 -5.52 -21.19 -8.86
C GLU A 320 -6.91 -21.63 -8.44
N THR A 321 -7.11 -21.82 -7.14
CA THR A 321 -8.46 -21.91 -6.57
C THR A 321 -9.09 -20.51 -6.65
N VAL A 322 -10.25 -20.37 -7.28
CA VAL A 322 -10.96 -19.10 -7.46
C VAL A 322 -12.42 -19.27 -7.11
N TRP A 323 -13.06 -18.21 -6.63
CA TRP A 323 -14.50 -18.23 -6.39
C TRP A 323 -15.24 -17.96 -7.70
N VAL A 324 -16.16 -18.86 -8.05
CA VAL A 324 -17.06 -18.72 -9.19
C VAL A 324 -18.46 -18.49 -8.63
N SER A 325 -19.01 -17.30 -8.84
CA SER A 325 -20.39 -16.99 -8.50
C SER A 325 -21.35 -17.80 -9.36
N ALA A 326 -22.46 -18.25 -8.78
CA ALA A 326 -23.48 -18.98 -9.54
C ALA A 326 -24.10 -18.11 -10.64
N SER A 327 -24.46 -18.73 -11.76
CA SER A 327 -25.19 -18.06 -12.83
C SER A 327 -26.62 -17.72 -12.39
N GLU A 328 -27.25 -16.71 -13.02
CA GLU A 328 -28.66 -16.33 -12.76
C GLU A 328 -29.65 -17.49 -12.95
N HIS A 329 -29.26 -18.58 -13.60
CA HIS A 329 -30.11 -19.74 -13.89
C HIS A 329 -30.04 -20.85 -12.84
N ASP A 330 -29.14 -20.76 -11.86
CA ASP A 330 -28.99 -21.74 -10.75
C ASP A 330 -29.24 -21.08 -9.39
N ALA A 331 -30.50 -20.69 -9.14
CA ALA A 331 -30.94 -20.00 -7.91
C ALA A 331 -30.73 -20.80 -6.60
N ALA A 332 -30.32 -22.07 -6.68
CA ALA A 332 -30.08 -22.93 -5.52
C ALA A 332 -28.63 -22.88 -5.01
N SER A 333 -27.69 -22.34 -5.78
CA SER A 333 -26.28 -22.23 -5.37
C SER A 333 -25.82 -20.78 -5.38
N VAL A 334 -25.02 -20.40 -4.40
CA VAL A 334 -24.49 -19.03 -4.24
C VAL A 334 -23.16 -18.82 -4.97
N GLY A 335 -22.52 -19.93 -5.35
CA GLY A 335 -21.17 -20.00 -5.92
C GLY A 335 -20.34 -21.05 -5.20
N HIS A 336 -19.17 -21.36 -5.77
CA HIS A 336 -18.25 -22.34 -5.19
C HIS A 336 -16.79 -22.03 -5.57
N PHE A 337 -15.86 -22.61 -4.83
CA PHE A 337 -14.45 -22.58 -5.19
C PHE A 337 -14.15 -23.65 -6.24
N MET A 338 -13.47 -23.25 -7.31
CA MET A 338 -13.04 -24.14 -8.38
C MET A 338 -11.56 -23.88 -8.69
N ARG A 339 -10.83 -24.94 -9.04
CA ARG A 339 -9.45 -24.81 -9.54
C ARG A 339 -9.52 -24.44 -11.02
N VAL A 340 -8.93 -23.30 -11.37
CA VAL A 340 -8.89 -22.79 -12.74
C VAL A 340 -7.44 -22.62 -13.14
N ARG A 341 -7.12 -23.05 -14.37
CA ARG A 341 -5.82 -22.81 -14.98
C ARG A 341 -5.85 -21.49 -15.74
N ARG A 342 -5.03 -20.54 -15.34
CA ARG A 342 -4.94 -19.20 -15.96
C ARG A 342 -3.55 -18.61 -15.80
N GLU A 343 -3.27 -17.53 -16.52
CA GLU A 343 -2.03 -16.77 -16.33
C GLU A 343 -2.05 -16.05 -14.99
N ALA A 344 -0.93 -16.05 -14.27
CA ALA A 344 -0.84 -15.36 -12.99
C ALA A 344 -0.74 -13.85 -13.21
N ALA A 345 -1.57 -13.08 -12.52
CA ALA A 345 -1.43 -11.62 -12.48
C ALA A 345 -0.25 -11.20 -11.58
N PRO A 346 0.39 -10.05 -11.81
CA PRO A 346 1.42 -9.53 -10.92
C PRO A 346 0.90 -9.37 -9.48
N GLY A 347 1.68 -9.80 -8.50
CA GLY A 347 1.43 -9.53 -7.08
C GLY A 347 0.75 -10.65 -6.30
N GLY A 348 0.88 -11.91 -6.72
CA GLY A 348 0.39 -13.07 -5.96
C GLY A 348 0.90 -13.09 -4.50
N PHE A 349 2.14 -12.64 -4.26
CA PHE A 349 2.73 -12.53 -2.92
C PHE A 349 2.07 -11.49 -2.00
N CYS A 350 1.31 -10.53 -2.56
CA CYS A 350 0.59 -9.51 -1.78
C CYS A 350 -0.73 -10.01 -1.20
N GLY A 351 -1.30 -11.08 -1.77
CA GLY A 351 -2.67 -11.49 -1.52
C GLY A 351 -2.85 -12.49 -0.38
N GLN A 352 -4.06 -12.51 0.20
CA GLN A 352 -4.52 -13.51 1.16
C GLN A 352 -6.00 -13.83 0.94
N ARG A 353 -6.44 -14.99 1.44
CA ARG A 353 -7.84 -15.43 1.41
C ARG A 353 -8.69 -14.64 2.40
N ARG A 354 -9.12 -13.46 1.98
CA ARG A 354 -9.93 -12.52 2.76
C ARG A 354 -10.80 -11.71 1.81
N MET A 355 -11.79 -11.01 2.38
CA MET A 355 -12.59 -10.04 1.64
C MET A 355 -13.02 -8.93 2.58
N PHE A 356 -12.77 -7.68 2.20
CA PHE A 356 -13.22 -6.51 2.94
C PHE A 356 -14.07 -5.62 2.03
N VAL A 357 -15.20 -5.16 2.55
CA VAL A 357 -16.11 -4.27 1.82
C VAL A 357 -16.34 -2.99 2.61
N MET A 358 -16.65 -1.90 1.90
CA MET A 358 -17.06 -0.64 2.52
C MET A 358 -18.45 -0.79 3.14
N LYS A 359 -18.66 -0.19 4.31
CA LYS A 359 -20.00 -0.06 4.91
C LYS A 359 -20.85 0.87 4.05
N ARG A 360 -22.15 0.59 3.97
CA ARG A 360 -23.09 1.33 3.08
C ARG A 360 -23.19 2.80 3.43
N ASP A 361 -23.34 3.09 4.72
CA ASP A 361 -23.43 4.44 5.24
C ASP A 361 -22.08 4.85 5.83
N LEU A 362 -21.29 5.56 5.02
CA LEU A 362 -20.00 6.09 5.43
C LEU A 362 -20.15 7.22 6.45
N GLU A 363 -21.23 8.00 6.39
CA GLU A 363 -21.45 9.13 7.31
C GLU A 363 -21.65 8.60 8.72
N THR A 364 -22.60 7.68 8.90
CA THR A 364 -22.85 7.01 10.18
C THR A 364 -21.61 6.24 10.62
N ALA A 365 -20.95 5.48 9.74
CA ALA A 365 -19.76 4.72 10.10
C ALA A 365 -18.56 5.58 10.55
N ASN A 366 -18.54 6.85 10.18
CA ASN A 366 -17.50 7.80 10.56
C ASN A 366 -17.87 8.66 11.79
N THR A 367 -19.10 8.56 12.32
CA THR A 367 -19.48 9.22 13.58
C THR A 367 -18.78 8.56 14.78
N GLY A 368 -18.19 9.37 15.68
CA GLY A 368 -17.60 8.88 16.95
C GLY A 368 -16.10 8.56 16.95
N GLY A 369 -15.34 8.91 15.90
CA GLY A 369 -13.86 8.94 15.96
C GLY A 369 -13.13 7.58 15.94
N THR A 370 -13.84 6.46 16.08
CA THR A 370 -13.28 5.09 15.97
C THR A 370 -13.45 4.48 14.57
N GLY A 371 -14.06 5.23 13.64
CA GLY A 371 -14.70 4.82 12.39
C GLY A 371 -14.05 3.70 11.59
N LYS A 372 -14.46 2.46 11.87
CA LYS A 372 -14.31 1.34 10.92
C LYS A 372 -15.41 1.47 9.88
N ASN A 373 -15.13 2.17 8.78
CA ASN A 373 -16.00 2.36 7.61
C ASN A 373 -15.99 1.17 6.64
N TRP A 374 -15.46 0.03 7.07
CA TRP A 374 -15.37 -1.22 6.33
C TRP A 374 -15.69 -2.39 7.25
N GLU A 375 -15.98 -3.54 6.66
CA GLU A 375 -16.23 -4.80 7.37
C GLU A 375 -15.61 -5.99 6.63
N LYS A 376 -15.33 -7.06 7.39
CA LYS A 376 -14.77 -8.31 6.85
C LYS A 376 -15.92 -9.25 6.49
N ILE A 377 -15.91 -9.74 5.26
CA ILE A 377 -16.82 -10.79 4.82
C ILE A 377 -16.22 -12.16 5.15
N ARG A 378 -17.06 -13.08 5.64
CA ARG A 378 -16.65 -14.45 5.92
C ARG A 378 -16.36 -15.17 4.60
N VAL A 379 -15.17 -15.75 4.48
CA VAL A 379 -14.81 -16.59 3.33
C VAL A 379 -15.63 -17.88 3.40
N PRO A 380 -16.35 -18.27 2.33
CA PRO A 380 -17.07 -19.53 2.28
C PRO A 380 -16.15 -20.75 2.48
N PRO A 381 -16.68 -21.88 2.99
CA PRO A 381 -15.90 -23.12 3.06
C PRO A 381 -15.50 -23.62 1.67
N GLY A 382 -14.45 -24.44 1.58
CA GLY A 382 -13.93 -24.98 0.31
C GLY A 382 -12.79 -24.19 -0.33
N ALA A 383 -12.32 -23.13 0.32
CA ALA A 383 -11.23 -22.28 -0.17
C ALA A 383 -9.80 -22.87 -0.01
N ARG A 384 -9.67 -24.13 0.45
CA ARG A 384 -8.37 -24.74 0.81
C ARG A 384 -7.51 -25.05 -0.40
#